data_AF-E3MMK3-F1
#
_entry.id   AF-E3MMK3-F1
#
_cell.length_a   1.000
_cell.length_b   1.000
_cell.length_c   1.000
_cell.angle_alpha   90.00
_cell.angle_beta   90.00
_cell.angle_gamma   90.00
#
_symmetry.space_group_name_H-M   'P 1'
#
loop_
_entity.id
_entity.type
_entity.pdbx_description
1 polymer ?
#
loop_
_entity_poly.entity_id
_entity_poly.type
_entity_poly.pdbx_seq_one_letter_code
_entity_poly.pdbx_strand_id
1 'polypeptide(L)'
;MNKLIEYGSVESMPLYNCSAHSSEEWSKLFGVRHPYLGYFDIIFGVVVNVSYGSEKLSHPTVIQILYASILSVMFQPEYYKMSCFKIMICLGIVDMLALWINSIITGVLALQGAVWCTYPTFNYVIGSIILGLWCCSCIIVLGLVANRLVEMSKPAYA
;
A
#
# COMPACT_ATOMS: atom_id res chain seq x y z
N MET A 1 -21.05 -20.38 15.90
CA MET A 1 -22.35 -19.71 16.13
C MET A 1 -22.70 -19.56 17.61
N ASN A 2 -22.51 -20.59 18.45
CA ASN A 2 -22.89 -20.52 19.88
C ASN A 2 -22.22 -19.36 20.65
N LYS A 3 -20.96 -19.02 20.35
CA LYS A 3 -20.27 -17.89 20.97
C LYS A 3 -20.83 -16.50 20.58
N LEU A 4 -21.47 -16.35 19.42
CA LEU A 4 -22.12 -15.08 19.06
C LEU A 4 -23.39 -14.85 19.87
N ILE A 5 -24.11 -15.93 20.22
CA ILE A 5 -25.32 -15.86 21.05
C ILE A 5 -24.94 -15.60 22.52
N GLU A 6 -23.81 -16.16 22.97
CA GLU A 6 -23.29 -16.00 24.34
C GLU A 6 -22.80 -14.57 24.63
N TYR A 7 -22.06 -13.96 23.68
CA TYR A 7 -21.46 -12.63 23.87
C TYR A 7 -22.29 -11.49 23.23
N GLY A 8 -23.29 -11.81 22.40
CA GLY A 8 -24.21 -10.86 21.76
C GLY A 8 -23.62 -10.04 20.60
N SER A 9 -22.30 -9.84 20.53
CA SER A 9 -21.60 -9.11 19.46
C SER A 9 -20.22 -9.72 19.19
N VAL A 10 -19.64 -9.40 18.03
CA VAL A 10 -18.26 -9.76 17.69
C VAL A 10 -17.26 -8.99 18.54
N GLU A 11 -17.57 -7.74 18.89
CA GLU A 11 -16.68 -6.86 19.65
C GLU A 11 -16.56 -7.25 21.12
N SER A 12 -17.57 -7.93 21.68
CA SER A 12 -17.55 -8.40 23.07
C SER A 12 -16.81 -9.73 23.24
N MET A 13 -16.44 -10.41 22.15
CA MET A 13 -15.70 -11.66 22.24
C MET A 13 -14.24 -11.41 22.64
N PRO A 14 -13.72 -12.09 23.68
CA PRO A 14 -12.39 -11.84 24.24
C PRO A 14 -11.23 -12.12 23.25
N LEU A 15 -11.52 -12.86 22.18
CA LEU A 15 -10.57 -13.17 21.10
C LEU A 15 -10.42 -12.00 20.10
N TYR A 16 -11.48 -11.20 19.89
CA TYR A 16 -11.52 -10.12 18.90
C TYR A 16 -11.27 -8.75 19.52
N ASN A 17 -11.58 -8.57 20.80
CA ASN A 17 -11.22 -7.38 21.57
C ASN A 17 -9.78 -7.42 22.13
N CYS A 18 -9.02 -8.48 21.82
CA CYS A 18 -7.66 -8.72 22.29
C CYS A 18 -7.47 -8.81 23.81
N SER A 19 -8.54 -9.02 24.59
CA SER A 19 -8.50 -9.06 26.06
C SER A 19 -8.19 -10.46 26.62
N ALA A 20 -8.16 -11.51 25.79
CA ALA A 20 -7.96 -12.89 26.25
C ALA A 20 -6.51 -13.21 26.67
N HIS A 21 -5.51 -12.61 26.02
CA HIS A 21 -4.10 -12.93 26.22
C HIS A 21 -3.23 -11.67 26.15
N SER A 22 -2.02 -11.76 26.70
CA SER A 22 -1.01 -10.72 26.52
C SER A 22 -0.50 -10.65 25.07
N SER A 23 0.00 -9.50 24.65
CA SER A 23 0.46 -9.26 23.26
C SER A 23 1.53 -10.25 22.78
N GLU A 24 2.40 -10.71 23.68
CA GLU A 24 3.46 -11.67 23.37
C GLU A 24 2.93 -13.11 23.28
N GLU A 25 1.96 -13.48 24.13
CA GLU A 25 1.28 -14.78 24.05
C GLU A 25 0.49 -14.91 22.75
N TRP A 26 -0.16 -13.84 22.29
CA TRP A 26 -0.86 -13.81 20.99
C TRP A 26 0.06 -14.17 19.83
N SER A 27 1.27 -13.62 19.81
CA SER A 27 2.26 -13.92 18.76
C SER A 27 2.78 -15.35 18.86
N LYS A 28 2.88 -15.93 20.07
CA LYS A 28 3.32 -17.32 20.27
C LYS A 28 2.22 -18.35 19.92
N LEU A 29 0.96 -18.05 20.24
CA LEU A 29 -0.17 -18.97 20.05
C LEU A 29 -0.68 -19.01 18.60
N PHE A 30 -0.74 -17.84 17.94
CA PHE A 30 -1.40 -17.70 16.63
C PHE A 30 -0.47 -17.12 15.55
N GLY A 31 0.72 -16.66 15.91
CA GLY A 31 1.66 -16.06 14.96
C GLY A 31 2.43 -17.11 14.16
N VAL A 32 2.24 -17.10 12.83
CA VAL A 32 3.08 -17.88 11.91
C VAL A 32 4.10 -16.93 11.29
N ARG A 33 5.38 -17.22 11.49
CA ARG A 33 6.47 -16.44 10.90
C ARG A 33 6.69 -16.89 9.46
N HIS A 34 6.66 -15.93 8.54
CA HIS A 34 6.93 -16.15 7.13
C HIS A 34 8.19 -15.38 6.71
N PRO A 35 9.38 -15.84 7.13
CA PRO A 35 10.60 -15.06 6.99
C PRO A 35 10.99 -14.81 5.52
N TYR A 36 10.83 -15.81 4.65
CA TYR A 36 11.15 -15.66 3.22
C TYR A 36 10.28 -14.58 2.55
N LEU A 37 8.98 -14.55 2.83
CA LEU A 37 8.06 -13.53 2.32
C LEU A 37 8.37 -12.16 2.94
N GLY A 38 8.58 -12.10 4.25
CA GLY A 38 8.90 -10.85 4.93
C GLY A 38 10.20 -10.20 4.46
N TYR A 39 11.27 -10.98 4.26
CA TYR A 39 12.51 -10.47 3.67
C TYR A 39 12.30 -10.00 2.23
N PHE A 40 11.54 -10.75 1.42
CA PHE A 40 11.26 -10.35 0.05
C PHE A 40 10.49 -9.01 0.00
N ASP A 41 9.45 -8.85 0.82
CA ASP A 41 8.65 -7.63 0.87
C ASP A 41 9.43 -6.42 1.40
N ILE A 42 10.31 -6.62 2.39
CA ILE A 42 11.19 -5.54 2.87
C ILE A 42 12.22 -5.17 1.81
N ILE A 43 12.86 -6.15 1.17
CA ILE A 43 13.83 -5.88 0.10
C ILE A 43 13.14 -5.13 -1.04
N PHE A 44 11.95 -5.56 -1.44
CA PHE A 44 11.15 -4.89 -2.46
C PHE A 44 10.82 -3.43 -2.08
N GLY A 45 10.38 -3.19 -0.84
CA GLY A 45 10.08 -1.84 -0.34
C GLY A 45 11.32 -0.95 -0.15
N VAL A 46 12.46 -1.51 0.23
CA VAL A 46 13.71 -0.77 0.48
C VAL A 46 14.47 -0.44 -0.81
N VAL A 47 14.45 -1.32 -1.81
CA VAL A 47 15.12 -1.06 -3.10
C VAL A 47 14.54 0.18 -3.81
N VAL A 48 13.28 0.53 -3.56
CA VAL A 48 12.67 1.79 -4.04
C VAL A 48 13.38 3.03 -3.50
N ASN A 49 13.89 3.01 -2.26
CA ASN A 49 14.59 4.16 -1.67
C ASN A 49 16.01 4.35 -2.19
N VAL A 50 16.68 3.28 -2.63
CA VAL A 50 18.11 3.30 -3.00
C VAL A 50 18.34 3.60 -4.49
N SER A 51 17.31 3.52 -5.33
CA SER A 51 17.43 3.77 -6.78
C SER A 51 17.58 5.24 -7.21
N TYR A 52 17.76 6.19 -6.28
CA TYR A 52 18.23 7.54 -6.64
C TYR A 52 19.75 7.60 -6.92
N GLY A 53 20.53 6.52 -6.76
CA GLY A 53 21.98 6.63 -6.92
C GLY A 53 22.83 5.37 -7.05
N SER A 54 22.36 4.26 -7.65
CA SER A 54 23.26 3.11 -7.85
C SER A 54 22.95 2.32 -9.12
N GLU A 55 23.77 2.57 -10.14
CA GLU A 55 23.96 1.71 -11.30
C GLU A 55 24.62 0.40 -10.83
N LYS A 56 23.87 -0.71 -10.87
CA LYS A 56 24.23 -2.15 -10.70
C LYS A 56 23.47 -2.81 -9.54
N LEU A 57 22.53 -3.71 -9.88
CA LEU A 57 22.66 -5.16 -9.61
C LEU A 57 21.43 -5.89 -10.19
N SER A 58 21.72 -6.99 -10.88
CA SER A 58 20.83 -7.80 -11.71
C SER A 58 19.71 -8.52 -10.94
N HIS A 59 18.46 -8.29 -11.36
CA HIS A 59 17.22 -9.09 -11.26
C HIS A 59 16.82 -9.66 -9.88
N PRO A 60 15.78 -9.11 -9.21
CA PRO A 60 14.37 -9.13 -9.67
C PRO A 60 13.60 -7.78 -9.64
N THR A 61 14.29 -6.64 -9.76
CA THR A 61 13.73 -5.28 -9.54
C THR A 61 13.27 -4.56 -10.82
N VAL A 62 12.92 -5.30 -11.88
CA VAL A 62 12.66 -4.68 -13.19
C VAL A 62 11.36 -3.86 -13.21
N ILE A 63 10.30 -4.31 -12.51
CA ILE A 63 8.96 -3.68 -12.60
C ILE A 63 8.90 -2.32 -11.89
N GLN A 64 9.51 -2.19 -10.70
CA GLN A 64 9.44 -0.97 -9.91
C GLN A 64 10.37 0.14 -10.45
N ILE A 65 11.54 -0.24 -10.97
CA ILE A 65 12.46 0.69 -11.65
C ILE A 65 11.80 1.20 -12.93
N LEU A 66 11.07 0.36 -13.66
CA LEU A 66 10.30 0.81 -14.82
C LEU A 66 9.23 1.83 -14.41
N TYR A 67 8.51 1.60 -13.32
CA TYR A 67 7.49 2.55 -12.84
C TYR A 67 8.09 3.92 -12.46
N ALA A 68 9.20 3.92 -11.72
CA ALA A 68 9.92 5.14 -11.36
C ALA A 68 10.56 5.85 -12.58
N SER A 69 11.07 5.08 -13.54
CA SER A 69 11.62 5.61 -14.80
C SER A 69 10.53 6.25 -15.66
N ILE A 70 9.35 5.62 -15.74
CA ILE A 70 8.19 6.15 -16.46
C ILE A 70 7.74 7.47 -15.81
N LEU A 71 7.60 7.51 -14.48
CA LEU A 71 7.30 8.75 -13.76
C LEU A 71 8.33 9.85 -14.07
N SER A 72 9.63 9.51 -14.04
CA SER A 72 10.71 10.48 -14.31
C SER A 72 10.68 11.02 -15.74
N VAL A 73 10.36 10.18 -16.72
CA VAL A 73 10.19 10.60 -18.13
C VAL A 73 8.94 11.48 -18.30
N MET A 74 7.89 11.21 -17.54
CA MET A 74 6.66 12.02 -17.56
C MET A 74 6.84 13.39 -16.92
N PHE A 75 7.90 13.61 -16.13
CA PHE A 75 8.22 14.92 -15.57
C PHE A 75 8.78 15.92 -16.59
N GLN A 76 9.02 15.52 -17.85
CA GLN A 76 9.50 16.42 -18.89
C GLN A 76 8.51 17.57 -19.14
N PRO A 77 9.01 18.82 -19.25
CA PRO A 77 8.17 20.02 -19.31
C PRO A 77 7.28 20.09 -20.57
N GLU A 78 7.63 19.38 -21.65
CA GLU A 78 6.79 19.28 -22.84
C GLU A 78 5.40 18.67 -22.55
N TYR A 79 5.31 17.66 -21.68
CA TYR A 79 4.06 16.91 -21.45
C TYR A 79 3.14 17.53 -20.39
N TYR A 80 3.65 18.46 -19.57
CA TYR A 80 2.90 19.16 -18.53
C TYR A 80 1.80 20.10 -19.05
N LYS A 81 1.77 20.37 -20.35
CA LYS A 81 0.77 21.23 -20.99
C LYS A 81 -0.63 20.61 -20.98
N MET A 82 -0.74 19.28 -20.97
CA MET A 82 -2.02 18.57 -20.97
C MET A 82 -2.48 18.25 -19.54
N SER A 83 -3.73 18.58 -19.20
CA SER A 83 -4.32 18.30 -17.88
C SER A 83 -4.27 16.81 -17.51
N CYS A 84 -4.38 15.92 -18.50
CA CYS A 84 -4.28 14.47 -18.34
C CYS A 84 -2.93 14.01 -17.73
N PHE A 85 -1.81 14.61 -18.13
CA PHE A 85 -0.48 14.20 -17.65
C PHE A 85 -0.28 14.57 -16.18
N LYS A 86 -0.81 15.70 -15.73
CA LYS A 86 -0.76 16.12 -14.32
C LYS A 86 -1.47 15.12 -13.40
N ILE A 87 -2.66 14.66 -13.80
CA ILE A 87 -3.43 13.66 -13.05
C ILE A 87 -2.69 12.32 -13.02
N MET A 88 -2.09 11.91 -14.13
CA MET A 88 -1.35 10.65 -14.23
C MET A 88 -0.08 10.64 -13.37
N ILE A 89 0.63 11.77 -13.27
CA ILE A 89 1.77 11.91 -12.34
C ILE A 89 1.32 11.85 -10.88
N CYS A 90 0.23 12.55 -10.54
CA CYS A 90 -0.34 12.52 -9.19
C CYS A 90 -0.74 11.10 -8.78
N LEU A 91 -1.41 10.37 -9.68
CA LEU A 91 -1.76 8.97 -9.48
C LEU A 91 -0.52 8.11 -9.17
N GLY A 92 0.53 8.22 -9.99
CA GLY A 92 1.72 7.42 -9.82
C GLY A 92 2.48 7.72 -8.52
N ILE A 93 2.49 8.98 -8.06
CA ILE A 93 3.10 9.34 -6.77
C ILE A 93 2.32 8.70 -5.61
N VAL A 94 0.98 8.81 -5.62
CA VAL A 94 0.14 8.25 -4.56
C VAL A 94 0.25 6.73 -4.50
N ASP A 95 0.28 6.07 -5.66
CA ASP A 95 0.40 4.61 -5.76
C ASP A 95 1.78 4.11 -5.27
N MET A 96 2.86 4.81 -5.64
CA MET A 96 4.20 4.48 -5.15
C MET A 96 4.32 4.64 -3.62
N LEU A 97 3.74 5.70 -3.05
CA LEU A 97 3.72 5.90 -1.60
C LEU A 97 2.91 4.82 -0.88
N ALA A 98 1.76 4.42 -1.43
CA ALA A 98 0.92 3.37 -0.87
C ALA A 98 1.64 2.02 -0.85
N LEU A 99 2.25 1.64 -1.96
CA LEU A 99 3.03 0.40 -2.08
C LEU A 99 4.24 0.39 -1.14
N TRP A 100 4.92 1.52 -1.00
CA TRP A 100 6.08 1.65 -0.12
C TRP A 100 5.73 1.38 1.34
N ILE A 101 4.70 2.08 1.85
CA ILE A 101 4.21 1.92 3.22
C ILE A 101 3.72 0.48 3.44
N ASN A 102 2.96 -0.07 2.49
CA ASN A 102 2.40 -1.41 2.58
C ASN A 102 3.49 -2.50 2.61
N SER A 103 4.50 -2.41 1.73
CA SER A 103 5.56 -3.42 1.61
C SER A 103 6.45 -3.48 2.85
N ILE A 104 6.85 -2.33 3.39
CA ILE A 104 7.70 -2.28 4.58
C ILE A 104 6.96 -2.83 5.80
N ILE A 105 5.72 -2.37 6.02
CA ILE A 105 4.96 -2.77 7.20
C ILE A 105 4.59 -4.24 7.13
N THR A 106 4.06 -4.70 5.99
CA THR A 106 3.69 -6.11 5.78
C THR A 106 4.91 -7.01 5.97
N GLY A 107 6.07 -6.61 5.43
CA GLY A 107 7.29 -7.39 5.57
C GLY A 107 7.80 -7.47 7.02
N VAL A 108 7.76 -6.37 7.78
CA VAL A 108 8.13 -6.37 9.21
C VAL A 108 7.16 -7.23 10.04
N LEU A 109 5.86 -7.11 9.80
CA LEU A 109 4.85 -7.92 10.46
C LEU A 109 5.01 -9.42 10.15
N ALA A 110 5.33 -9.76 8.89
CA ALA A 110 5.54 -11.13 8.45
C ALA A 110 6.78 -11.78 9.07
N LEU A 111 7.85 -11.01 9.32
CA LEU A 111 9.04 -11.47 10.04
C LEU A 111 8.74 -11.76 11.50
N GLN A 112 7.99 -10.87 12.16
CA GLN A 112 7.63 -11.06 13.57
C GLN A 112 6.60 -12.19 13.75
N GLY A 113 5.79 -12.47 12.72
CA GLY A 113 4.60 -13.32 12.85
C GLY A 113 3.55 -12.62 13.73
N ALA A 114 3.44 -11.30 13.60
CA ALA A 114 2.54 -10.51 14.42
C ALA A 114 1.09 -10.75 13.99
N VAL A 115 0.22 -10.99 14.97
CA VAL A 115 -1.23 -11.03 14.74
C VAL A 115 -1.83 -9.68 15.07
N TRP A 116 -3.09 -9.43 14.67
CA TRP A 116 -3.78 -8.16 14.91
C TRP A 116 -3.64 -7.67 16.37
N CYS A 117 -3.83 -8.58 17.33
CA CYS A 117 -3.78 -8.29 18.76
C CYS A 117 -2.37 -8.06 19.34
N THR A 118 -1.30 -8.26 18.56
CA THR A 118 0.07 -7.95 19.01
C THR A 118 0.29 -6.44 19.08
N TYR A 119 -0.19 -5.68 18.09
CA TYR A 119 -0.10 -4.22 18.03
C TYR A 119 -1.38 -3.60 17.44
N PRO A 120 -2.52 -3.64 18.16
CA PRO A 120 -3.82 -3.29 17.58
C PRO A 120 -3.92 -1.84 17.13
N THR A 121 -3.37 -0.89 17.91
CA THR A 121 -3.41 0.54 17.57
C THR A 121 -2.54 0.86 16.33
N PHE A 122 -1.33 0.32 16.28
CA PHE A 122 -0.40 0.51 15.17
C PHE A 122 -0.96 -0.06 13.86
N ASN A 123 -1.43 -1.31 13.88
CA ASN A 123 -1.99 -1.98 12.72
C ASN A 123 -3.26 -1.29 12.21
N TYR A 124 -4.10 -0.80 13.13
CA TYR A 124 -5.30 -0.06 12.77
C TYR A 124 -4.99 1.27 12.09
N VAL A 125 -4.10 2.09 12.67
CA VAL A 125 -3.74 3.40 12.11
C VAL A 125 -3.10 3.23 10.74
N ILE A 126 -2.13 2.33 10.61
CA ILE A 126 -1.45 2.11 9.34
C ILE A 126 -2.39 1.51 8.29
N GLY A 127 -3.20 0.53 8.66
CA GLY A 127 -4.20 -0.06 7.76
C GLY A 127 -5.16 1.00 7.22
N SER A 128 -5.58 1.95 8.06
CA SER A 128 -6.44 3.06 7.63
C SER A 128 -5.74 4.01 6.64
N ILE A 129 -4.44 4.28 6.83
CA ILE A 129 -3.65 5.11 5.91
C ILE A 129 -3.48 4.42 4.55
N ILE A 130 -3.12 3.14 4.54
CA ILE A 130 -2.93 2.37 3.30
C ILE A 130 -4.25 2.27 2.53
N LEU A 131 -5.36 1.95 3.22
CA LEU A 131 -6.68 1.90 2.60
C LEU A 131 -7.08 3.28 2.06
N GLY A 132 -6.82 4.35 2.81
CA GLY A 132 -7.08 5.71 2.38
C GLY A 132 -6.32 6.07 1.10
N LEU A 133 -5.02 5.76 1.03
CA LEU A 133 -4.21 5.97 -0.17
C LEU A 133 -4.73 5.16 -1.36
N TRP A 134 -5.15 3.92 -1.15
CA TRP A 134 -5.73 3.08 -2.21
C TRP A 134 -7.04 3.67 -2.74
N CYS A 135 -7.93 4.11 -1.86
CA CYS A 135 -9.16 4.79 -2.24
C CYS A 135 -8.87 6.10 -3.01
N CYS A 136 -7.87 6.87 -2.58
CA CYS A 136 -7.43 8.06 -3.30
C CYS A 136 -6.98 7.72 -4.73
N SER A 137 -6.19 6.67 -4.91
CA SER A 137 -5.78 6.21 -6.25
C SER A 137 -6.99 5.91 -7.14
N CYS A 138 -8.01 5.22 -6.62
CA CYS A 138 -9.24 4.94 -7.37
C CYS A 138 -9.97 6.22 -7.82
N ILE A 139 -10.08 7.21 -6.93
CA ILE A 139 -10.73 8.48 -7.24
C ILE A 139 -9.96 9.24 -8.34
N ILE A 140 -8.63 9.24 -8.27
CA ILE A 140 -7.77 9.89 -9.27
C ILE A 140 -7.93 9.22 -10.64
N VAL A 141 -8.03 7.88 -10.69
CA VAL A 141 -8.29 7.14 -11.94
C VAL A 141 -9.66 7.51 -12.52
N LEU A 142 -10.71 7.63 -11.69
CA LEU A 142 -12.02 8.10 -12.15
C LEU A 142 -11.94 9.52 -12.71
N GLY A 143 -11.17 10.41 -12.06
CA GLY A 143 -10.89 11.76 -12.56
C GLY A 143 -10.18 11.77 -13.92
N LEU A 144 -9.23 10.86 -14.14
CA LEU A 144 -8.55 10.69 -15.42
C LEU A 144 -9.53 10.28 -16.54
N VAL A 145 -10.42 9.33 -16.25
CA VAL A 145 -11.45 8.89 -17.19
C VAL A 145 -12.39 10.05 -17.54
N ALA A 146 -12.84 10.81 -16.54
CA ALA A 146 -13.67 11.98 -16.75
C ALA A 146 -12.97 13.04 -17.64
N ASN A 147 -11.68 13.31 -17.39
CA ASN A 147 -10.90 14.24 -18.21
C ASN A 147 -10.87 13.81 -19.69
N ARG A 148 -10.65 12.52 -19.95
CA ARG A 148 -10.65 12.01 -21.33
C ARG A 148 -12.03 12.07 -21.99
N LEU A 149 -13.10 11.79 -21.25
CA LEU A 149 -14.47 11.87 -21.79
C LEU A 149 -14.84 13.30 -22.17
N VAL A 150 -14.38 14.31 -21.40
CA VAL A 150 -14.61 15.72 -21.71
C VAL A 150 -13.84 16.14 -22.96
N GLU A 151 -12.57 15.76 -23.08
CA GLU A 151 -11.75 16.01 -24.28
C GLU A 151 -12.39 15.41 -25.54
N MET A 152 -12.91 14.18 -25.46
CA MET A 152 -13.61 13.52 -26.58
C MET A 152 -14.96 14.18 -26.91
N SER A 153 -15.71 14.63 -25.91
CA SER A 153 -17.06 15.18 -26.09
C SER A 153 -17.04 16.62 -26.63
N LYS A 154 -15.97 17.38 -26.36
CA LYS A 154 -15.84 18.77 -26.79
C LYS A 154 -14.45 19.04 -27.39
N PRO A 155 -14.21 18.61 -28.65
CA PRO A 155 -12.92 18.82 -29.32
C PRO A 155 -12.55 20.30 -29.54
N ALA A 156 -13.49 21.22 -29.32
CA ALA A 156 -13.26 22.67 -29.46
C ALA A 156 -12.52 23.32 -28.27
N TYR A 157 -12.31 22.61 -27.16
CA TYR A 157 -11.58 23.09 -25.97
C TYR A 157 -10.26 22.32 -25.74
N ALA A 158 -9.88 21.46 -26.69
CA ALA A 158 -8.64 20.69 -26.67
C ALA A 158 -7.45 21.50 -27.22
#